data_AF-A0A349A164-F1
#
_entry.id   AF-A0A349A164-F1
#
_cell.length_a   1.000
_cell.length_b   1.000
_cell.length_c   1.000
_cell.angle_alpha   90.00
_cell.angle_beta   90.00
_cell.angle_gamma   90.00
#
_symmetry.space_group_name_H-M   'P 1'
#
loop_
_entity.id
_entity.type
_entity.pdbx_description
1 polymer ?
#
loop_
_entity_poly.entity_id
_entity_poly.type
_entity_poly.pdbx_seq_one_letter_code
_entity_poly.pdbx_strand_id
1 'polypeptide(L)'
;MSFDLLQIGRLLKEEREERAISLSDVSEALYVRKSVVAALEAGRWELLPHQVYVKGYVKQYARYLGVNQDLLQQLFAGSLSC
;
A
#
# COMPACT_ATOMS: atom_id res chain seq x y z
N MET A 1 3.12 -5.93 14.92
CA MET A 1 2.21 -4.82 14.55
C MET A 1 1.46 -5.25 13.31
N SER A 2 0.18 -5.60 13.42
CA SER A 2 -0.62 -6.04 12.27
C SER A 2 -1.70 -5.01 12.01
N PHE A 3 -1.63 -4.32 10.89
CA PHE A 3 -2.71 -3.50 10.33
C PHE A 3 -3.35 -4.28 9.18
N ASP A 4 -4.59 -3.95 8.80
CA ASP A 4 -5.26 -4.61 7.69
C ASP A 4 -4.67 -4.15 6.34
N LEU A 5 -3.71 -4.91 5.83
CA LEU A 5 -3.09 -4.65 4.53
C LEU A 5 -4.06 -4.90 3.37
N LEU A 6 -5.06 -5.77 3.51
CA LEU A 6 -6.01 -6.03 2.43
C LEU A 6 -6.91 -4.81 2.19
N GLN A 7 -7.35 -4.15 3.27
CA GLN A 7 -8.11 -2.91 3.17
C GLN A 7 -7.24 -1.78 2.59
N ILE A 8 -6.02 -1.60 3.08
CA ILE A 8 -5.10 -0.57 2.58
C ILE A 8 -4.72 -0.83 1.12
N GLY A 9 -4.43 -2.07 0.75
CA GLY A 9 -4.05 -2.46 -0.60
C GLY A 9 -5.13 -2.15 -1.63
N ARG A 10 -6.40 -2.39 -1.28
CA ARG A 10 -7.55 -2.02 -2.12
C ARG A 10 -7.63 -0.52 -2.36
N LEU A 11 -7.51 0.29 -1.30
CA LEU A 11 -7.50 1.75 -1.43
C LEU A 11 -6.37 2.23 -2.35
N LEU A 12 -5.15 1.73 -2.16
CA LEU A 12 -4.01 2.11 -2.99
C LEU A 12 -4.21 1.73 -4.46
N LYS A 13 -4.81 0.56 -4.70
CA LYS A 13 -5.14 0.10 -6.05
C LYS A 13 -6.18 1.00 -6.72
N GLU A 14 -7.27 1.29 -6.02
CA GLU A 14 -8.36 2.15 -6.52
C GLU A 14 -7.80 3.53 -6.89
N GLU A 15 -7.06 4.17 -5.99
CA GLU A 15 -6.42 5.47 -6.25
C GLU A 15 -5.43 5.44 -7.42
N ARG A 16 -4.66 4.35 -7.57
CA ARG A 16 -3.75 4.19 -8.72
C ARG A 16 -4.54 4.12 -10.02
N GLU A 17 -5.60 3.31 -10.05
CA GLU A 17 -6.42 3.06 -11.25
C GLU A 17 -7.23 4.30 -11.66
N GLU A 18 -7.79 5.03 -10.70
CA GLU A 18 -8.49 6.30 -10.95
C GLU A 18 -7.57 7.35 -11.60
N ARG A 19 -6.28 7.31 -11.29
CA ARG A 19 -5.27 8.21 -11.84
C ARG A 19 -4.63 7.68 -13.13
N ALA A 20 -5.08 6.53 -13.63
CA ALA A 20 -4.51 5.83 -14.79
C ALA A 20 -2.99 5.57 -14.66
N ILE A 21 -2.50 5.39 -13.44
CA ILE A 21 -1.10 5.09 -13.15
C ILE A 21 -0.88 3.58 -13.31
N SER A 22 0.18 3.18 -14.00
CA SER A 22 0.49 1.76 -14.16
C SER A 22 1.23 1.20 -12.94
N LEU A 23 1.17 -0.13 -12.75
CA LEU A 23 2.02 -0.79 -11.74
C LEU A 23 3.52 -0.53 -11.97
N SER A 24 3.93 -0.26 -13.21
CA SER A 24 5.33 0.06 -13.55
C SER A 24 5.74 1.40 -12.98
N ASP A 25 4.90 2.42 -13.15
CA ASP A 25 5.20 3.79 -12.70
C ASP A 25 5.38 3.82 -11.17
N VAL A 26 4.52 3.08 -10.45
CA VAL A 26 4.65 2.92 -9.00
C VAL A 26 5.93 2.16 -8.64
N SER A 27 6.20 1.05 -9.33
CA SER A 27 7.40 0.24 -9.09
C SER A 27 8.68 1.07 -9.22
N GLU A 28 8.76 1.92 -10.24
CA GLU A 28 9.87 2.82 -10.50
C GLU A 28 9.95 3.93 -9.45
N ALA A 29 8.83 4.59 -9.14
CA ALA A 29 8.77 5.65 -8.14
C ALA A 29 9.13 5.17 -6.71
N LEU A 30 8.81 3.92 -6.39
CA LEU A 30 9.07 3.34 -5.09
C LEU A 30 10.42 2.62 -4.99
N TYR A 31 11.12 2.42 -6.11
CA TYR A 31 12.33 1.61 -6.19
C TYR A 31 12.12 0.18 -5.64
N VAL A 32 10.96 -0.41 -5.92
CA VAL A 32 10.61 -1.79 -5.56
C VAL A 32 10.22 -2.59 -6.78
N ARG A 33 10.18 -3.92 -6.70
CA ARG A 33 9.73 -4.77 -7.81
C ARG A 33 8.22 -4.62 -8.02
N LYS A 34 7.74 -4.72 -9.27
CA LYS A 34 6.31 -4.76 -9.61
C LYS A 34 5.53 -5.80 -8.79
N SER A 35 6.15 -6.95 -8.51
CA SER A 35 5.54 -8.01 -7.68
C SER A 35 5.27 -7.56 -6.24
N VAL A 36 6.10 -6.67 -5.68
CA VAL A 36 5.88 -6.09 -4.35
C VAL A 36 4.69 -5.14 -4.39
N VAL A 37 4.59 -4.27 -5.40
CA VAL A 37 3.45 -3.37 -5.58
C VAL A 37 2.15 -4.17 -5.71
N ALA A 38 2.14 -5.21 -6.56
CA ALA A 38 0.99 -6.08 -6.73
C ALA A 38 0.62 -6.85 -5.44
N ALA A 39 1.61 -7.29 -4.65
CA ALA A 39 1.38 -7.95 -3.36
C ALA A 39 0.81 -6.98 -2.31
N LEU A 40 1.25 -5.72 -2.30
CA LEU A 40 0.67 -4.67 -1.45
C LEU A 40 -0.80 -4.43 -1.82
N GLU A 41 -1.12 -4.26 -3.10
CA GLU A 41 -2.49 -4.08 -3.58
C GLU A 41 -3.40 -5.29 -3.28
N ALA A 42 -2.83 -6.50 -3.33
CA ALA A 42 -3.55 -7.74 -3.05
C ALA A 42 -3.62 -8.11 -1.56
N GLY A 43 -3.00 -7.34 -0.66
CA GLY A 43 -2.98 -7.67 0.77
C GLY A 43 -2.17 -8.93 1.13
N ARG A 44 -1.27 -9.39 0.26
CA ARG A 44 -0.57 -10.69 0.39
C ARG A 44 0.76 -10.55 1.13
N TRP A 45 0.69 -10.59 2.46
CA TRP A 45 1.86 -10.50 3.35
C TRP A 45 2.93 -11.55 3.08
N GLU A 46 2.51 -12.75 2.69
CA GLU A 46 3.37 -13.90 2.40
C GLU A 46 4.24 -13.71 1.16
N LEU A 47 3.86 -12.80 0.25
CA LEU A 47 4.61 -12.48 -0.97
C LEU A 47 5.53 -11.27 -0.81
N LEU A 48 5.47 -10.58 0.33
CA LEU A 48 6.25 -9.37 0.57
C LEU A 48 7.62 -9.73 1.14
N PRO A 49 8.71 -9.29 0.50
CA PRO A 49 10.04 -9.45 1.06
C PRO A 49 10.16 -8.58 2.30
N HIS A 50 10.85 -9.09 3.33
CA HIS A 50 11.21 -8.32 4.53
C HIS A 50 10.02 -7.55 5.14
N GLN A 51 9.06 -8.26 5.72
CA GLN A 51 7.78 -7.74 6.22
C GLN A 51 7.88 -6.49 7.13
N VAL A 52 9.03 -6.29 7.79
CA VAL A 52 9.36 -5.09 8.56
C VAL A 52 9.26 -3.79 7.75
N TYR A 53 9.45 -3.83 6.42
CA TYR A 53 9.41 -2.65 5.56
C TYR A 53 8.03 -2.35 4.96
N VAL A 54 7.05 -3.25 5.11
CA VAL A 54 5.73 -3.12 4.47
C VAL A 54 5.04 -1.82 4.85
N LYS A 55 5.11 -1.43 6.12
CA LYS A 55 4.57 -0.14 6.59
C LYS A 55 5.23 1.05 5.88
N GLY A 56 6.54 0.96 5.61
CA GLY A 56 7.28 1.97 4.86
C GLY A 56 6.83 2.05 3.40
N TYR A 57 6.70 0.90 2.73
CA TYR A 57 6.22 0.83 1.36
C TYR A 57 4.81 1.40 1.20
N VAL A 58 3.89 1.05 2.10
CA VAL A 58 2.53 1.61 2.12
C VAL A 58 2.56 3.13 2.24
N LYS A 59 3.34 3.67 3.18
CA LYS A 59 3.48 5.13 3.35
C LYS A 59 4.05 5.82 2.13
N GLN A 60 5.08 5.23 1.52
CA GLN A 60 5.70 5.77 0.31
C GLN A 60 4.73 5.73 -0.87
N TYR A 61 3.96 4.65 -1.01
CA TYR A 61 2.95 4.50 -2.06
C TYR A 61 1.83 5.53 -1.89
N ALA A 62 1.25 5.62 -0.70
CA ALA A 62 0.23 6.61 -0.37
C ALA A 62 0.71 8.04 -0.65
N ARG A 63 1.96 8.36 -0.29
CA ARG A 63 2.57 9.66 -0.59
C ARG A 63 2.72 9.90 -2.10
N TYR A 64 3.14 8.88 -2.86
CA TYR A 64 3.26 8.97 -4.31
C TYR A 64 1.91 9.24 -4.99
N LEU A 65 0.84 8.61 -4.50
CA LEU A 65 -0.53 8.84 -4.97
C LEU A 65 -1.16 10.11 -4.36
N GLY A 66 -0.51 10.81 -3.43
CA GLY A 66 -1.12 11.96 -2.75
C GLY A 66 -2.34 11.60 -1.89
N VAL A 67 -2.43 10.36 -1.40
CA VAL A 67 -3.47 9.92 -0.46
C VAL A 67 -3.33 10.70 0.85
N ASN A 68 -4.47 11.10 1.42
CA ASN A 68 -4.52 11.84 2.67
C ASN A 68 -3.85 11.07 3.82
N GLN A 69 -2.93 11.73 4.53
CA GLN A 69 -2.14 11.08 5.58
C GLN A 69 -2.97 10.73 6.82
N ASP A 70 -3.99 11.50 7.16
CA ASP A 70 -4.87 11.23 8.29
C ASP A 70 -5.73 10.00 8.03
N LEU A 71 -6.26 9.86 6.81
CA LEU A 71 -6.95 8.65 6.37
C LEU A 71 -6.03 7.42 6.47
N LEU A 72 -4.79 7.55 6.00
CA LEU A 72 -3.82 6.46 6.07
C LEU A 72 -3.49 6.07 7.53
N GLN A 73 -3.39 7.05 8.43
CA GLN A 73 -3.18 6.80 9.86
C GLN A 73 -4.36 6.08 10.49
N GLN A 74 -5.59 6.46 10.14
CA GLN A 74 -6.80 5.76 10.59
C GLN A 74 -6.82 4.30 10.13
N LEU A 75 -6.46 4.03 8.87
CA LEU A 75 -6.37 2.66 8.35
C LEU A 75 -5.30 1.81 9.06
N PHE A 76 -4.20 2.44 9.47
CA PHE A 76 -3.19 1.77 10.30
C PHE A 76 -3.65 1.54 11.76
N ALA A 77 -4.55 2.39 12.27
CA ALA A 77 -5.09 2.30 13.63
C ALA A 77 -6.33 1.40 13.73
N GLY A 78 -7.01 1.18 12.60
CA GLY A 78 -8.20 0.34 12.41
C GLY A 78 -7.92 -1.15 12.54
N SER A 79 -7.39 -1.56 13.68
CA SER A 79 -7.49 -2.92 14.24
C SER A 79 -8.28 -2.92 15.56
N LEU A 80 -9.05 -1.86 15.81
CA LEU A 80 -10.08 -1.85 16.85
C LEU A 80 -11.39 -2.27 16.22
N SER A 81 -11.65 -3.56 16.40
CA SER A 81 -12.94 -4.22 16.27
C SER A 81 -14.08 -3.33 16.76
N CYS A 82 -15.14 -3.23 15.96
CA CYS A 82 -16.47 -3.25 16.56
C CYS A 82 -16.73 -4.67 17.10
#